data_AF-A0A7A6JYN3-F1
#
_entry.id   AF-A0A7A6JYN3-F1
#
_cell.length_a   1.000
_cell.length_b   1.000
_cell.length_c   1.000
_cell.angle_alpha   90.00
_cell.angle_beta   90.00
_cell.angle_gamma   90.00
#
_symmetry.space_group_name_H-M   'P 1'
#
loop_
_entity.id
_entity.type
_entity.pdbx_description
1 polymer ?
#
loop_
_entity_poly.entity_id
_entity_poly.type
_entity_poly.pdbx_seq_one_letter_code
_entity_poly.pdbx_strand_id
1 'polypeptide(L)' 'AMTGTGNPFLMSFFTQTTDGKLNLMHHKKAGNTKLGEFGNYSNDWQTLELVFTAGSATVTPKLNGVAGPAFQVIKDSLT' A
#
# COMPACT_ATOMS: atom_id res chain seq x y z
N ALA A 1 -6.29 -12.11 -11.29
CA ALA A 1 -7.12 -12.37 -10.10
C ALA A 1 -6.25 -12.28 -8.85
N MET A 2 -6.79 -11.90 -7.68
CA MET A 2 -6.02 -11.84 -6.44
C MET A 2 -5.53 -13.24 -6.04
N THR A 3 -4.24 -13.34 -5.71
CA THR A 3 -3.62 -14.55 -5.14
C THR A 3 -3.83 -14.62 -3.62
N GLY A 4 -3.39 -15.70 -2.97
CA GLY A 4 -3.51 -15.87 -1.51
C GLY A 4 -4.81 -16.55 -1.07
N THR A 5 -5.02 -16.59 0.25
CA THR A 5 -6.15 -17.27 0.92
C THR A 5 -6.90 -16.32 1.84
N GLY A 6 -8.20 -16.55 2.04
CA GLY A 6 -9.05 -15.70 2.89
C GLY A 6 -9.86 -14.70 2.09
N ASN A 7 -10.11 -13.54 2.69
CA ASN A 7 -11.00 -12.52 2.14
C ASN A 7 -10.28 -11.62 1.13
N PRO A 8 -10.95 -11.25 0.03
CA PRO A 8 -10.41 -10.27 -0.92
C PRO A 8 -10.53 -8.86 -0.34
N PHE A 9 -9.40 -8.27 0.04
CA PHE A 9 -9.36 -6.86 0.41
C PHE A 9 -8.87 -6.04 -0.79
N LEU A 10 -9.71 -5.15 -1.31
CA LEU A 10 -9.25 -4.15 -2.27
C LEU A 10 -8.32 -3.13 -1.60
N MET A 11 -8.55 -2.88 -0.31
CA MET A 11 -7.84 -1.90 0.50
C MET A 11 -7.49 -2.52 1.85
N SER A 12 -6.20 -2.73 2.10
CA SER A 12 -5.66 -3.13 3.39
C SER A 12 -4.32 -2.43 3.58
N PHE A 13 -4.38 -1.10 3.62
CA PHE A 13 -3.21 -0.24 3.64
C PHE A 13 -3.27 0.69 4.85
N PHE A 14 -2.10 1.06 5.34
CA PHE A 14 -1.99 2.05 6.42
C PHE A 14 -0.75 2.90 6.20
N THR A 15 -0.75 4.08 6.79
CA THR A 15 0.45 4.91 6.90
C THR A 15 1.07 4.74 8.28
N GLN A 16 2.40 4.73 8.34
CA GLN A 16 3.13 4.56 9.59
C GLN A 16 4.41 5.36 9.60
N THR A 17 4.68 6.04 10.70
CA THR A 17 5.96 6.68 10.95
C THR A 17 6.94 5.65 11.52
N THR A 18 8.09 5.50 10.89
CA THR A 18 9.20 4.65 11.37
C THR A 18 10.50 5.23 10.84
N ASP A 19 11.55 5.25 11.66
CA ASP A 19 12.86 5.81 11.33
C ASP A 19 12.79 7.26 10.81
N GLY A 20 11.90 8.07 11.40
CA GLY A 20 11.73 9.48 11.03
C GLY A 20 11.01 9.73 9.69
N LYS A 21 10.50 8.68 9.03
CA LYS A 21 9.81 8.77 7.73
C LYS A 21 8.35 8.36 7.82
N LEU A 22 7.50 9.00 7.02
CA LEU A 22 6.12 8.55 6.79
C LEU A 22 6.12 7.50 5.67
N ASN A 23 5.57 6.31 5.94
CA ASN A 23 5.58 5.17 5.02
C ASN A 23 4.16 4.75 4.62
N LEU A 24 4.01 4.24 3.40
CA LEU A 24 2.83 3.48 2.98
C LEU A 24 3.10 1.98 3.18
N MET A 25 2.19 1.30 3.87
CA MET A 25 2.33 -0.10 4.23
C MET A 25 1.14 -0.92 3.73
N HIS A 26 1.40 -2.14 3.28
CA HIS A 26 0.40 -3.17 3.03
C HIS A 26 0.24 -4.03 4.28
N HIS A 27 -0.93 -4.00 4.89
CA HIS A 27 -1.26 -4.83 6.03
C HIS A 27 -1.57 -6.25 5.58
N LYS A 28 -0.75 -7.22 6.03
CA LYS A 28 -0.89 -8.63 5.69
C LYS A 28 -0.61 -9.52 6.89
N LYS A 29 -1.28 -10.67 6.98
CA LYS A 29 -1.09 -11.64 8.07
C LYS A 29 0.33 -12.20 8.13
N ALA A 30 0.93 -12.45 6.97
CA ALA A 30 2.30 -12.96 6.85
C ALA A 30 3.38 -11.89 7.17
N GLY A 31 2.98 -10.71 7.63
CA GLY A 31 3.84 -9.58 7.91
C GLY A 31 3.59 -8.42 6.95
N ASN A 32 3.52 -7.23 7.53
CA ASN A 32 3.30 -5.99 6.78
C ASN A 32 4.46 -5.73 5.82
N THR A 33 4.17 -5.15 4.67
CA THR A 33 5.19 -4.83 3.66
C THR A 33 5.17 -3.34 3.36
N LYS A 34 6.34 -2.70 3.38
CA LYS A 34 6.47 -1.31 2.94
C LYS A 34 6.31 -1.23 1.43
N LEU A 35 5.38 -0.38 0.97
CA LEU A 35 5.11 -0.14 -0.45
C LEU A 35 5.80 1.13 -0.97
N GLY A 36 6.11 2.06 -0.07
CA GLY A 36 6.80 3.31 -0.40
C GLY A 36 6.94 4.21 0.83
N GLU A 37 7.64 5.34 0.65
CA GLU A 37 7.80 6.38 1.65
C GLU A 37 7.47 7.75 1.06
N PHE A 38 6.83 8.60 1.86
CA PHE A 38 6.53 10.00 1.50
C PHE A 38 7.76 10.90 1.69
N GLY A 39 8.78 10.41 2.41
CA GLY A 39 9.96 11.16 2.83
C GLY A 39 10.00 11.30 4.35
N ASN A 40 10.78 12.27 4.83
CA ASN A 40 10.84 12.62 6.25
C ASN A 40 9.43 13.01 6.74
N TYR A 41 9.10 12.61 7.96
CA TYR A 41 7.85 13.02 8.58
C TYR A 41 7.78 14.55 8.70
N SER A 42 6.65 15.10 8.27
CA SER A 42 6.28 16.50 8.48
C SER A 42 4.78 16.59 8.74
N ASN A 43 4.31 17.79 9.07
CA ASN A 43 2.88 18.09 9.22
C ASN A 43 2.29 18.70 7.94
N ASP A 44 3.03 18.69 6.83
CA ASP A 44 2.57 19.23 5.56
C ASP A 44 1.52 18.30 4.93
N TRP A 45 0.66 18.88 4.09
CA TRP A 45 -0.26 18.09 3.28
C TRP A 45 0.49 17.15 2.33
N GLN A 46 0.02 15.90 2.25
CA GLN A 46 0.54 14.86 1.38
C GLN A 46 -0.61 14.28 0.56
N THR A 47 -0.32 13.67 -0.59
CA THR A 47 -1.33 12.95 -1.39
C THR A 47 -0.95 11.48 -1.57
N LEU A 48 -1.96 10.62 -1.49
CA LEU A 48 -1.86 9.19 -1.79
C LEU A 48 -2.88 8.83 -2.86
N GLU A 49 -2.41 8.26 -3.97
CA GLU A 49 -3.24 7.64 -4.98
C GLU A 49 -2.93 6.14 -5.05
N LEU A 50 -3.96 5.31 -5.20
CA LEU A 50 -3.83 3.89 -5.49
C LEU A 50 -4.48 3.63 -6.84
N VAL A 51 -3.65 3.45 -7.87
CA VAL A 51 -4.13 3.28 -9.25
C VAL A 51 -4.27 1.79 -9.55
N PHE A 52 -5.52 1.33 -9.67
CA PHE A 52 -5.84 -0.05 -10.00
C PHE A 52 -5.77 -0.27 -11.51
N THR A 53 -5.04 -1.29 -11.94
CA THR A 53 -5.03 -1.69 -13.35
C THR A 53 -6.25 -2.54 -13.66
N ALA A 54 -7.12 -2.05 -14.55
CA ALA A 54 -8.37 -2.72 -14.92
C ALA A 54 -8.15 -4.19 -15.31
N GLY A 55 -9.03 -5.08 -14.84
CA GLY A 55 -8.96 -6.52 -15.10
C GLY A 55 -7.84 -7.27 -14.36
N SER A 56 -7.10 -6.62 -13.47
CA SER A 56 -5.98 -7.23 -12.74
C SER A 56 -6.07 -7.00 -11.22
N ALA A 57 -5.17 -7.66 -10.48
CA ALA A 57 -4.92 -7.37 -9.06
C ALA A 57 -3.71 -6.44 -8.86
N THR A 58 -3.26 -5.78 -9.92
CA THR A 58 -2.09 -4.89 -9.88
C THR A 58 -2.51 -3.49 -9.46
N VAL A 59 -1.79 -2.92 -8.49
CA VAL A 59 -1.94 -1.55 -8.01
C VAL A 59 -0.60 -0.83 -8.11
N THR A 60 -0.63 0.39 -8.64
CA THR A 60 0.52 1.31 -8.63
C THR A 60 0.22 2.44 -7.64
N PRO A 61 0.97 2.55 -6.53
CA PRO A 61 0.79 3.66 -5.61
C PRO A 61 1.43 4.93 -6.19
N LYS A 62 0.84 6.10 -5.94
CA LYS A 62 1.52 7.38 -6.10
C LYS A 62 1.56 8.13 -4.79
N LEU A 63 2.75 8.55 -4.40
CA LEU A 63 3.00 9.31 -3.18
C LEU A 63 3.41 10.71 -3.64
N ASN A 64 2.60 11.73 -3.33
CA ASN A 64 2.78 13.09 -3.81
C ASN A 64 2.89 13.21 -5.33
N GLY A 65 2.03 12.47 -6.05
CA GLY A 65 2.02 12.40 -7.51
C GLY A 65 3.16 11.57 -8.12
N VAL A 66 4.14 11.11 -7.34
CA VAL A 66 5.24 10.26 -7.83
C VAL A 66 4.83 8.80 -7.78
N ALA A 67 4.81 8.14 -8.94
CA ALA A 67 4.50 6.72 -9.03
C ALA A 67 5.61 5.86 -8.40
N GLY A 68 5.21 4.96 -7.50
CA GLY A 68 6.07 3.93 -6.92
C GLY A 68 6.00 2.60 -7.68
N PRO A 69 6.68 1.56 -7.17
CA PRO A 69 6.63 0.22 -7.75
C PRO A 69 5.22 -0.37 -7.68
N ALA A 70 4.78 -1.02 -8.75
CA ALA A 70 3.52 -1.74 -8.77
C ALA A 70 3.58 -2.99 -7.87
N PHE A 71 2.46 -3.34 -7.24
CA PHE A 71 2.33 -4.53 -6.39
C PHE A 71 1.00 -5.24 -6.65
N GLN A 72 0.89 -6.49 -6.18
CA GLN A 72 -0.36 -7.24 -6.24
C GLN A 72 -1.16 -7.06 -4.94
N VAL A 73 -2.44 -6.71 -5.05
CA VAL A 73 -3.39 -6.93 -3.95
C VAL A 73 -3.69 -8.43 -3.84
N ILE A 74 -3.84 -8.90 -2.61
CA ILE A 74 -3.98 -10.32 -2.30
C ILE A 74 -5.25 -10.54 -1.49
N LYS A 75 -5.74 -11.78 -1.52
CA LYS A 75 -6.64 -12.28 -0.49
C LYS A 75 -5.82 -12.54 0.76
N ASP A 76 -6.36 -12.13 1.90
CA ASP A 76 -5.71 -12.39 3.18
C ASP A 76 -6.74 -12.78 4.25
N SER A 77 -6.27 -13.46 5.29
CA SER A 77 -7.07 -13.87 6.45
C SER A 77 -6.78 -12.95 7.64
N LEU A 78 -6.76 -11.64 7.38
CA LEU A 78 -6.66 -10.60 8.41
C LEU A 78 -7.87 -10.72 9.35
N THR A 79 -7.61 -10.73 10.64
CA THR A 79 -8.59 -10.81 11.74
C THR A 79 -8.34 -9.69 12.71
#